data_AF-A0A7K2E7B6-F1
#
_entry.id   AF-A0A7K2E7B6-F1
#
_cell.length_a   1.000
_cell.length_b   1.000
_cell.length_c   1.000
_cell.angle_alpha   90.00
_cell.angle_beta   90.00
_cell.angle_gamma   90.00
#
_symmetry.space_group_name_H-M   'P 1'
#
loop_
_entity.id
_entity.type
_entity.pdbx_description
1 polymer ?
#
loop_
_entity_poly.entity_id
_entity_poly.type
_entity_poly.pdbx_seq_one_letter_code
_entity_poly.pdbx_strand_id
1 'polypeptide(L)'
;MAQTARLVCALRWACGRLSEMLDGWAAQASAAPGNAEAAASMSGLSRRLVSHRETLDGLQPDSELMAPWRQAAPADPALAEALDEIAGVAGPRERLAVAEEVLVPGLSDAYRQIGEYATPHCDAALASAARALRQDLRREDSPVGVVRPAAVEAAAGVLSAAGGIVGPSLLRPDDWP
;
A
#
# COMPACT_ATOMS: atom_id res chain seq x y z
N MET A 1 -14.85 -16.44 -0.55
CA MET A 1 -13.57 -17.08 -0.16
C MET A 1 -12.46 -16.87 -1.18
N ALA A 2 -12.61 -17.26 -2.45
CA ALA A 2 -11.57 -17.01 -3.47
C ALA A 2 -11.23 -15.51 -3.65
N GLN A 3 -12.24 -14.62 -3.60
CA GLN A 3 -12.02 -13.18 -3.68
C GLN A 3 -11.31 -12.61 -2.46
N THR A 4 -11.72 -13.00 -1.24
CA THR A 4 -11.03 -12.63 0.01
C THR A 4 -9.56 -12.99 -0.05
N ALA A 5 -9.23 -14.21 -0.48
CA ALA A 5 -7.86 -14.67 -0.58
C ALA A 5 -7.05 -13.86 -1.59
N ARG A 6 -7.62 -13.54 -2.76
CA ARG A 6 -6.98 -12.67 -3.77
C ARG A 6 -6.67 -11.28 -3.21
N LEU A 7 -7.65 -10.66 -2.55
CA LEU A 7 -7.50 -9.33 -1.94
C LEU A 7 -6.45 -9.34 -0.84
N VAL A 8 -6.48 -10.33 0.05
CA VAL A 8 -5.47 -10.50 1.11
C VAL A 8 -4.08 -10.68 0.51
N CYS A 9 -3.92 -11.55 -0.49
CA CYS A 9 -2.62 -11.75 -1.16
C CYS A 9 -2.11 -10.48 -1.84
N ALA A 10 -2.99 -9.75 -2.55
CA ALA A 10 -2.64 -8.51 -3.24
C ALA A 10 -2.20 -7.42 -2.26
N LEU A 11 -2.99 -7.18 -1.20
CA LEU A 11 -2.66 -6.21 -0.17
C LEU A 11 -1.37 -6.57 0.58
N ARG A 12 -1.17 -7.86 0.86
CA ARG A 12 0.04 -8.33 1.53
C ARG A 12 1.28 -8.06 0.69
N TRP A 13 1.22 -8.36 -0.60
CA TRP A 13 2.29 -8.06 -1.53
C TRP A 13 2.56 -6.55 -1.59
N ALA A 14 1.51 -5.72 -1.71
CA ALA A 14 1.65 -4.26 -1.75
C ALA A 14 2.27 -3.70 -0.46
N CYS A 15 1.79 -4.12 0.72
CA CYS A 15 2.36 -3.71 2.00
C CYS A 15 3.83 -4.12 2.12
N GLY A 16 4.17 -5.34 1.69
CA GLY A 16 5.55 -5.81 1.64
C GLY A 16 6.43 -4.92 0.76
N ARG A 17 6.04 -4.71 -0.50
CA ARG A 17 6.82 -3.90 -1.45
C ARG A 17 6.99 -2.45 -0.99
N LEU A 18 5.93 -1.84 -0.47
CA LEU A 18 5.98 -0.48 0.05
C LEU A 18 6.87 -0.38 1.29
N SER A 19 6.83 -1.35 2.21
CA SER A 19 7.71 -1.35 3.38
C SER A 19 9.19 -1.44 2.99
N GLU A 20 9.56 -2.34 2.07
CA GLU A 20 10.93 -2.45 1.55
C GLU A 20 11.41 -1.15 0.89
N MET A 21 10.56 -0.52 0.08
CA MET A 21 10.87 0.74 -0.57
C MET A 21 11.09 1.86 0.44
N LEU A 22 10.20 2.00 1.43
CA LEU A 22 10.30 3.01 2.49
C LEU A 22 11.53 2.79 3.38
N ASP A 23 11.87 1.55 3.73
CA ASP A 23 13.10 1.22 4.45
C ASP A 23 14.34 1.60 3.64
N GLY A 24 14.35 1.31 2.34
CA GLY A 24 15.43 1.72 1.44
C GLY A 24 15.59 3.24 1.36
N TRP A 25 14.49 3.98 1.28
CA TRP A 25 14.51 5.45 1.30
C TRP A 25 14.94 6.01 2.64
N ALA A 26 14.48 5.44 3.75
CA ALA A 26 14.86 5.84 5.10
C ALA A 26 16.36 5.64 5.34
N ALA A 27 16.92 4.50 4.93
CA ALA A 27 18.35 4.22 5.02
C ALA A 27 19.16 5.26 4.22
N GLN A 28 18.76 5.55 2.98
CA GLN A 28 19.41 6.58 2.15
C GLN A 28 19.31 7.99 2.76
N ALA A 29 18.16 8.36 3.31
CA ALA A 29 17.96 9.64 3.96
C ALA A 29 18.82 9.79 5.23
N SER A 30 18.96 8.70 6.01
CA SER A 30 19.75 8.70 7.25
C SER A 30 21.25 8.95 7.02
N ALA A 31 21.76 8.63 5.82
CA ALA A 31 23.15 8.86 5.44
C ALA A 31 23.47 10.35 5.18
N ALA A 32 22.46 11.19 4.94
CA ALA A 32 22.64 12.59 4.61
C ALA A 32 22.32 13.52 5.80
N PRO A 33 23.23 14.43 6.21
CA PRO A 33 22.96 15.40 7.26
C PRO A 33 21.71 16.25 6.95
N GLY A 34 20.89 16.50 7.97
CA GLY A 34 19.68 17.33 7.85
C GLY A 34 18.42 16.61 7.36
N ASN A 35 18.46 15.29 7.16
CA ASN A 35 17.29 14.48 6.75
C ASN A 35 16.84 13.46 7.81
N ALA A 36 17.27 13.63 9.06
CA ALA A 36 16.97 12.69 10.15
C ALA A 36 15.45 12.53 10.40
N GLU A 37 14.69 13.62 10.30
CA GLU A 37 13.23 13.60 10.45
C GLU A 37 12.56 12.80 9.32
N ALA A 38 12.92 13.08 8.07
CA ALA A 38 12.39 12.33 6.92
C ALA A 38 12.73 10.84 6.99
N ALA A 39 13.95 10.49 7.41
CA ALA A 39 14.36 9.12 7.64
C ALA A 39 13.52 8.44 8.75
N ALA A 40 13.27 9.15 9.85
CA ALA A 40 12.46 8.65 10.96
C ALA A 40 10.99 8.44 10.56
N SER A 41 10.38 9.39 9.84
CA SER A 41 9.00 9.28 9.33
C SER A 41 8.85 8.11 8.36
N MET A 42 9.74 7.99 7.37
CA MET A 42 9.71 6.85 6.43
C MET A 42 9.91 5.51 7.15
N SER A 43 10.82 5.44 8.13
CA SER A 43 10.99 4.23 8.95
C SER A 43 9.74 3.90 9.79
N GLY A 44 9.05 4.93 10.30
CA GLY A 44 7.80 4.78 11.04
C GLY A 44 6.68 4.22 10.17
N LEU A 45 6.56 4.73 8.94
CA LEU A 45 5.62 4.23 7.93
C LEU A 45 5.93 2.78 7.54
N SER A 46 7.19 2.47 7.24
CA SER A 46 7.60 1.11 6.90
C SER A 46 7.21 0.08 7.97
N ARG A 47 7.56 0.35 9.24
CA ARG A 47 7.20 -0.56 10.36
C ARG A 47 5.71 -0.78 10.49
N ARG A 48 4.88 0.25 10.23
CA ARG A 48 3.43 0.09 10.20
C ARG A 48 2.98 -0.80 9.05
N LEU A 49 3.51 -0.62 7.85
CA LEU A 49 3.18 -1.48 6.72
C LEU A 49 3.60 -2.95 6.95
N VAL A 50 4.71 -3.18 7.66
CA VAL A 50 5.07 -4.53 8.13
C VAL A 50 3.99 -5.09 9.08
N SER A 51 3.52 -4.30 10.05
CA SER A 51 2.43 -4.71 10.94
C SER A 51 1.10 -4.93 10.22
N HIS A 52 0.81 -4.15 9.17
CA HIS A 52 -0.36 -4.37 8.31
C HIS A 52 -0.25 -5.71 7.58
N ARG A 53 0.94 -6.01 7.04
CA ARG A 53 1.23 -7.28 6.38
C ARG A 53 1.02 -8.47 7.34
N GLU A 54 1.51 -8.38 8.57
CA GLU A 54 1.32 -9.41 9.60
C GLU A 54 -0.16 -9.62 9.95
N THR A 55 -0.93 -8.52 10.04
CA THR A 55 -2.39 -8.61 10.25
C THR A 55 -3.07 -9.35 9.10
N LEU A 56 -2.66 -9.08 7.86
CA LEU A 56 -3.19 -9.75 6.66
C LEU A 56 -2.74 -11.22 6.57
N ASP A 57 -1.54 -11.56 7.02
CA ASP A 57 -1.08 -12.95 7.12
C ASP A 57 -1.98 -13.77 8.07
N GLY A 58 -2.46 -13.16 9.15
CA GLY A 58 -3.42 -13.78 10.07
C GLY A 58 -4.81 -14.06 9.48
N LEU A 59 -5.11 -13.53 8.29
CA LEU A 59 -6.39 -13.72 7.59
C LEU A 59 -6.32 -14.79 6.48
N GLN A 60 -5.18 -15.47 6.31
CA GLN A 60 -5.08 -16.50 5.28
C GLN A 60 -6.02 -17.68 5.58
N PRO A 61 -6.84 -18.13 4.60
CA PRO A 61 -7.54 -19.39 4.73
C PRO A 61 -6.55 -20.55 4.77
N ASP A 62 -6.95 -21.67 5.39
CA ASP A 62 -6.08 -22.83 5.64
C ASP A 62 -5.24 -23.19 4.41
N SER A 63 -3.93 -23.31 4.65
CA SER A 63 -2.89 -23.36 3.63
C SER A 63 -3.09 -24.46 2.58
N GLU A 64 -3.83 -25.53 2.88
CA GLU A 64 -4.18 -26.63 1.98
C GLU A 64 -5.06 -26.18 0.79
N LEU A 65 -5.89 -25.16 0.97
CA LEU A 65 -6.79 -24.64 -0.07
C LEU A 65 -6.11 -23.61 -1.01
N MET A 66 -4.90 -23.18 -0.66
CA MET A 66 -4.21 -22.04 -1.29
C MET A 66 -2.99 -22.41 -2.14
N ALA A 67 -2.70 -23.69 -2.39
CA ALA A 67 -1.48 -24.12 -3.10
C ALA A 67 -1.17 -23.34 -4.42
N PRO A 68 -2.16 -22.95 -5.26
CA PRO A 68 -1.91 -22.10 -6.44
C PRO A 68 -1.69 -20.60 -6.14
N TRP A 69 -2.11 -20.13 -4.98
CA TRP A 69 -2.15 -18.71 -4.57
C TRP A 69 -1.09 -18.35 -3.51
N ARG A 70 -0.30 -19.34 -3.07
CA ARG A 70 0.82 -19.14 -2.12
C ARG A 70 1.95 -18.31 -2.71
N GLN A 71 2.05 -18.21 -4.03
CA GLN A 71 3.03 -17.32 -4.64
C GLN A 71 2.52 -15.89 -4.52
N ALA A 72 3.28 -15.08 -3.77
CA ALA A 72 3.24 -13.63 -3.77
C ALA A 72 3.67 -13.09 -5.17
N ALA A 73 3.00 -13.55 -6.22
CA ALA A 73 3.09 -12.94 -7.53
C ALA A 73 2.60 -11.49 -7.40
N PRO A 74 3.18 -10.54 -8.16
CA PRO A 74 2.68 -9.18 -8.17
C PRO A 74 1.18 -9.22 -8.40
N ALA A 75 0.43 -8.48 -7.57
CA ALA A 75 -1.02 -8.37 -7.71
C ALA A 75 -1.40 -7.95 -9.14
N ASP A 76 -0.51 -7.18 -9.77
CA ASP A 76 -0.55 -6.74 -11.16
C ASP A 76 0.88 -6.33 -11.60
N PRO A 77 1.42 -6.82 -12.74
CA PRO A 77 2.70 -6.35 -13.27
C PRO A 77 2.78 -4.83 -13.45
N ALA A 78 1.67 -4.17 -13.83
CA ALA A 78 1.63 -2.72 -14.01
C ALA A 78 1.86 -1.99 -12.69
N LEU A 79 1.33 -2.51 -11.57
CA LEU A 79 1.58 -1.97 -10.25
C LEU A 79 3.03 -2.17 -9.81
N ALA A 80 3.64 -3.31 -10.13
CA ALA A 80 5.05 -3.55 -9.83
C ALA A 80 5.96 -2.56 -10.55
N GLU A 81 5.74 -2.36 -11.86
CA GLU A 81 6.47 -1.36 -12.66
C GLU A 81 6.25 0.06 -12.12
N ALA A 82 5.01 0.42 -11.78
CA ALA A 82 4.70 1.71 -11.20
C ALA A 82 5.42 1.95 -9.86
N LEU A 83 5.48 0.95 -8.98
CA LEU A 83 6.20 1.07 -7.71
C LEU A 83 7.71 1.12 -7.91
N ASP A 84 8.26 0.46 -8.92
CA ASP A 84 9.68 0.55 -9.26
C ASP A 84 10.05 1.93 -9.83
N GLU A 85 9.19 2.52 -10.65
CA GLU A 85 9.36 3.90 -11.12
C GLU A 85 9.30 4.89 -9.95
N ILE A 86 8.30 4.75 -9.07
CA ILE A 86 8.16 5.58 -7.88
C ILE A 86 9.38 5.41 -6.96
N ALA A 87 9.92 4.20 -6.79
CA ALA A 87 11.12 3.94 -6.01
C ALA A 87 12.34 4.77 -6.47
N GLY A 88 12.35 5.15 -7.75
CA GLY A 88 13.35 5.99 -8.39
C GLY A 88 13.28 7.48 -8.08
N VAL A 89 12.25 7.97 -7.37
CA VAL A 89 12.15 9.39 -6.98
C VAL A 89 13.43 9.82 -6.25
N ALA A 90 13.98 10.97 -6.64
CA ALA A 90 15.19 11.53 -6.07
C ALA A 90 14.87 12.48 -4.91
N GLY A 91 15.72 12.48 -3.89
CA GLY A 91 15.63 13.42 -2.78
C GLY A 91 14.80 12.90 -1.59
N PRO A 92 15.32 12.98 -0.35
CA PRO A 92 14.61 12.49 0.84
C PRO A 92 13.26 13.16 1.11
N ARG A 93 13.13 14.46 0.81
CA ARG A 93 11.90 15.23 1.08
C ARG A 93 10.81 14.91 0.06
N GLU A 94 11.20 14.79 -1.21
CA GLU A 94 10.32 14.39 -2.29
C GLU A 94 9.80 12.97 -2.06
N ARG A 95 10.67 12.04 -1.64
CA ARG A 95 10.26 10.67 -1.26
C ARG A 95 9.27 10.65 -0.10
N LEU A 96 9.53 11.44 0.94
CA LEU A 96 8.59 11.56 2.06
C LEU A 96 7.24 12.11 1.59
N ALA A 97 7.24 13.19 0.79
CA ALA A 97 6.02 13.76 0.23
C ALA A 97 5.25 12.75 -0.64
N VAL A 98 5.96 11.96 -1.46
CA VAL A 98 5.33 10.88 -2.24
C VAL A 98 4.74 9.80 -1.33
N ALA A 99 5.43 9.43 -0.25
CA ALA A 99 4.90 8.48 0.72
C ALA A 99 3.60 8.99 1.37
N GLU A 100 3.61 10.22 1.87
CA GLU A 100 2.51 10.82 2.64
C GLU A 100 1.33 11.28 1.76
N GLU A 101 1.58 11.75 0.55
CA GLU A 101 0.54 12.33 -0.32
C GLU A 101 0.03 11.37 -1.41
N VAL A 102 0.78 10.30 -1.72
CA VAL A 102 0.41 9.37 -2.80
C VAL A 102 0.24 7.95 -2.28
N LEU A 103 1.27 7.38 -1.68
CA LEU A 103 1.27 5.94 -1.33
C LEU A 103 0.35 5.63 -0.16
N VAL A 104 0.45 6.41 0.94
CA VAL A 104 -0.41 6.24 2.11
C VAL A 104 -1.87 6.52 1.79
N PRO A 105 -2.24 7.62 1.08
CA PRO A 105 -3.60 7.85 0.63
C PRO A 105 -4.10 6.77 -0.31
N GLY A 106 -3.27 6.30 -1.25
CA GLY A 106 -3.61 5.20 -2.15
C GLY A 106 -3.93 3.90 -1.40
N LEU A 107 -3.17 3.57 -0.36
CA LEU A 107 -3.41 2.36 0.45
C LEU A 107 -4.64 2.53 1.35
N SER A 108 -4.80 3.71 1.94
CA SER A 108 -6.00 4.08 2.73
C SER A 108 -7.27 4.00 1.89
N ASP A 109 -7.19 4.41 0.62
CA ASP A 109 -8.29 4.30 -0.32
C ASP A 109 -8.58 2.84 -0.69
N ALA A 110 -7.57 2.02 -0.95
CA ALA A 110 -7.76 0.59 -1.17
C ALA A 110 -8.49 -0.09 0.01
N TYR A 111 -8.09 0.20 1.25
CA TYR A 111 -8.79 -0.30 2.44
C TYR A 111 -10.23 0.20 2.56
N ARG A 112 -10.48 1.47 2.19
CA ARG A 112 -11.84 2.03 2.13
C ARG A 112 -12.69 1.27 1.11
N GLN A 113 -12.17 1.07 -0.10
CA GLN A 113 -12.86 0.42 -1.20
C GLN A 113 -13.20 -1.04 -0.87
N ILE A 114 -12.36 -1.76 -0.13
CA ILE A 114 -12.69 -3.11 0.37
C ILE A 114 -13.93 -3.07 1.27
N GLY A 115 -14.01 -2.10 2.17
CA GLY A 115 -15.17 -1.92 3.05
C GLY A 115 -16.45 -1.52 2.31
N GLU A 116 -16.35 -0.76 1.22
CA GLU A 116 -17.51 -0.29 0.46
C GLU A 116 -18.00 -1.31 -0.58
N TYR A 117 -17.07 -1.93 -1.30
CA TYR A 117 -17.37 -2.73 -2.48
C TYR A 117 -17.20 -4.23 -2.21
N ALA A 118 -16.19 -4.64 -1.45
CA ALA A 118 -15.88 -6.05 -1.28
C ALA A 118 -16.66 -6.72 -0.12
N THR A 119 -17.25 -5.95 0.80
CA THR A 119 -17.98 -6.44 1.99
C THR A 119 -19.06 -7.49 1.72
N PRO A 120 -19.90 -7.43 0.65
CA PRO A 120 -20.90 -8.46 0.40
C PRO A 120 -20.32 -9.85 0.07
N HIS A 121 -19.03 -9.93 -0.27
CA HIS A 121 -18.39 -11.14 -0.79
C HIS A 121 -17.08 -11.51 -0.06
N CYS A 122 -16.62 -10.63 0.83
CA CYS A 122 -15.52 -10.86 1.75
C CYS A 122 -16.04 -11.30 3.12
N ASP A 123 -15.19 -11.98 3.89
CA ASP A 123 -15.55 -12.28 5.26
C ASP A 123 -15.53 -11.00 6.12
N ALA A 124 -16.30 -11.04 7.22
CA ALA A 124 -16.35 -9.93 8.16
C ALA A 124 -14.98 -9.63 8.78
N ALA A 125 -14.07 -10.62 8.82
CA ALA A 125 -12.72 -10.48 9.33
C ALA A 125 -11.89 -9.53 8.46
N LEU A 126 -11.87 -9.72 7.14
CA LEU A 126 -11.18 -8.83 6.20
C LEU A 126 -11.77 -7.41 6.24
N ALA A 127 -13.10 -7.27 6.24
CA ALA A 127 -13.74 -5.96 6.33
C ALA A 127 -13.39 -5.22 7.63
N SER A 128 -13.34 -5.95 8.75
CA SER A 128 -12.92 -5.41 10.05
C SER A 128 -11.44 -5.00 10.04
N ALA A 129 -10.56 -5.86 9.53
CA ALA A 129 -9.14 -5.58 9.41
C ALA A 129 -8.88 -4.36 8.51
N ALA A 130 -9.46 -4.31 7.32
CA ALA A 130 -9.33 -3.16 6.41
C ALA A 130 -9.74 -1.85 7.07
N ARG A 131 -10.83 -1.84 7.86
CA ARG A 131 -11.23 -0.66 8.64
C ARG A 131 -10.18 -0.26 9.67
N ALA A 132 -9.66 -1.21 10.43
CA ALA A 132 -8.63 -0.96 11.45
C ALA A 132 -7.33 -0.44 10.84
N LEU A 133 -6.86 -1.07 9.76
CA LEU A 133 -5.64 -0.67 9.04
C LEU A 133 -5.78 0.74 8.42
N ARG A 134 -6.95 1.07 7.86
CA ARG A 134 -7.25 2.42 7.38
C ARG A 134 -7.21 3.47 8.50
N GLN A 135 -7.76 3.14 9.68
CA GLN A 135 -7.71 4.04 10.83
C GLN A 135 -6.27 4.25 11.32
N ASP A 136 -5.43 3.22 11.25
CA ASP A 136 -4.02 3.32 11.60
C ASP A 136 -3.25 4.29 10.68
N LEU A 137 -3.49 4.24 9.36
CA LEU A 137 -2.89 5.19 8.41
C LEU A 137 -3.30 6.64 8.67
N ARG A 138 -4.56 6.88 9.07
CA ARG A 138 -5.12 8.22 9.30
C ARG A 138 -4.62 8.92 10.55
N ARG A 139 -4.06 8.19 11.52
CA ARG A 139 -3.57 8.78 12.78
C ARG A 139 -2.39 9.73 12.57
N GLU A 140 -1.81 9.76 11.37
CA GLU A 140 -0.63 10.54 11.04
C GLU A 140 -0.88 11.69 10.06
N ASP A 141 -2.13 11.96 9.68
CA ASP A 141 -2.48 13.13 8.86
C ASP A 141 -2.19 14.43 9.64
N SER A 142 -0.95 14.88 9.61
CA SER A 142 -0.58 16.27 9.89
C SER A 142 -0.62 17.04 8.58
N PRO A 143 -1.53 17.99 8.40
CA PRO A 143 -1.58 18.80 7.19
C PRO A 143 -0.42 19.79 7.21
N VAL A 144 0.74 19.38 6.69
CA VAL A 144 1.78 20.35 6.37
C VAL A 144 1.41 20.94 5.01
N GLY A 145 0.91 22.18 5.04
CA GLY A 145 0.66 22.96 3.83
C GLY A 145 1.98 23.23 3.12
N VAL A 146 2.43 22.31 2.28
CA VAL A 146 3.64 22.42 1.48
C VAL A 146 3.23 22.50 0.01
N VAL A 147 3.98 23.31 -0.74
CA VAL A 147 3.91 23.35 -2.20
C VAL A 147 4.09 21.93 -2.72
N ARG A 148 3.10 21.41 -3.45
CA ARG A 148 3.16 20.06 -4.02
C ARG A 148 4.37 19.92 -4.95
N PRO A 149 5.34 19.05 -4.63
CA PRO A 149 6.47 18.79 -5.51
C PRO A 149 5.99 18.13 -6.81
N ALA A 150 6.65 18.40 -7.94
CA ALA A 150 6.37 17.72 -9.20
C ALA A 150 6.48 16.18 -9.10
N ALA A 151 7.32 15.68 -8.17
CA ALA A 151 7.43 14.25 -7.88
C ALA A 151 6.12 13.62 -7.35
N VAL A 152 5.33 14.37 -6.58
CA VAL A 152 4.03 13.91 -6.06
C VAL A 152 3.03 13.75 -7.20
N GLU A 153 2.96 14.74 -8.11
CA GLU A 153 2.07 14.67 -9.28
C GLU A 153 2.47 13.55 -10.23
N ALA A 154 3.78 13.38 -10.49
CA ALA A 154 4.29 12.30 -11.32
C ALA A 154 3.98 10.92 -10.70
N ALA A 155 4.27 10.73 -9.41
CA ALA A 155 3.98 9.47 -8.71
C ALA A 155 2.47 9.16 -8.68
N ALA A 156 1.63 10.18 -8.46
CA ALA A 156 0.18 10.02 -8.51
C ALA A 156 -0.31 9.61 -9.92
N GLY A 157 0.25 10.21 -10.97
CA GLY A 157 -0.04 9.86 -12.35
C GLY A 157 0.34 8.41 -12.68
N VAL A 158 1.55 7.99 -12.29
CA VAL A 158 2.07 6.63 -12.48
C VAL A 158 1.21 5.60 -11.74
N LEU A 159 0.91 5.85 -10.46
CA LEU A 159 0.07 4.96 -9.67
C LEU A 159 -1.37 4.88 -10.22
N SER A 160 -1.92 6.01 -10.67
CA SER A 160 -3.24 6.04 -11.30
C SER A 160 -3.27 5.28 -12.62
N ALA A 161 -2.20 5.36 -13.43
CA ALA A 161 -2.09 4.62 -14.69
C ALA A 161 -2.04 3.10 -14.47
N ALA A 162 -1.44 2.66 -13.35
CA ALA A 162 -1.47 1.27 -12.91
C ALA A 162 -2.81 0.81 -12.29
N GLY A 163 -3.81 1.69 -12.21
CA GLY A 163 -5.12 1.38 -11.61
C GLY A 163 -5.17 1.45 -10.08
N GLY A 164 -4.14 2.02 -9.44
CA GLY A 164 -4.04 2.13 -7.99
C GLY A 164 -3.35 0.94 -7.32
N ILE A 165 -3.36 0.89 -5.97
CA ILE A 165 -2.68 -0.16 -5.20
C ILE A 165 -3.40 -1.51 -5.27
N VAL A 166 -4.71 -1.49 -5.48
CA VAL A 166 -5.49 -2.70 -5.72
C VAL A 166 -6.30 -2.46 -6.98
N GLY A 167 -6.07 -3.29 -8.00
CA GLY A 167 -6.70 -3.14 -9.31
C GLY A 167 -8.23 -3.17 -9.22
N PRO A 168 -8.94 -2.40 -10.08
CA PRO A 168 -10.41 -2.35 -10.09
C PRO A 168 -11.06 -3.73 -10.24
N SER A 169 -10.45 -4.63 -11.01
CA SER A 169 -10.92 -6.01 -11.22
C SER A 169 -10.90 -6.88 -9.95
N LEU A 170 -10.01 -6.59 -9.00
CA LEU A 170 -9.98 -7.24 -7.68
C LEU A 170 -10.99 -6.63 -6.72
N LEU A 171 -11.37 -5.38 -6.92
CA LEU A 171 -12.38 -4.72 -6.09
C LEU A 171 -13.77 -4.93 -6.64
N ARG A 172 -13.90 -5.14 -7.96
CA ARG A 172 -15.14 -5.29 -8.70
C ARG A 172 -14.97 -6.27 -9.90
N PRO A 173 -15.11 -7.59 -9.70
CA PRO A 173 -15.00 -8.56 -10.79
C PRO A 173 -16.00 -8.28 -11.93
N ASP A 174 -15.62 -8.56 -13.18
CA ASP A 174 -16.42 -8.28 -14.40
C ASP A 174 -17.80 -8.99 -14.42
N ASP A 175 -17.95 -10.03 -13.60
CA ASP A 175 -19.16 -10.81 -13.37
C ASP A 175 -20.08 -10.22 -12.27
N TRP A 176 -19.82 -9.00 -11.80
CA TRP A 176 -20.66 -8.28 -10.86
C TRP A 176 -21.87 -7.61 -11.58
N PRO A 177 -23.13 -7.90 -11.19
CA PRO A 177 -24.34 -7.25 -11.74
C PRO A 177 -24.46 -5.73 -11.50
#